data_AF-A0A382K5H0-F1
#
_entry.id   AF-A0A382K5H0-F1
#
_cell.length_a   1.000
_cell.length_b   1.000
_cell.length_c   1.000
_cell.angle_alpha   90.00
_cell.angle_beta   90.00
_cell.angle_gamma   90.00
#
_symmetry.space_group_name_H-M   'P 1'
#
loop_
_entity.id
_entity.type
_entity.pdbx_description
1 polymer ?
#
loop_
_entity_poly.entity_id
_entity_poly.type
_entity_poly.pdbx_seq_one_letter_code
_entity_poly.pdbx_strand_id
1 'polypeptide(L)'
;VRFGVQLRGATMGQYHYLSKRYDRSFYSFQTRFCVPRSLQNHFGRKTFKISLKSVSYGDSKKLSYRLHGLVQAVFEEIKMGKKKLTLDEVKSILKIEVDKSVLHIQHIETGTGTTENQVYQSLQHITQEETRFQRRLEDERKKVEDSVNREMSKILQSNGFKIDKKSLEFKTLRKRVIELKLLRYSHKKDFVSGKDTELNGFIEECDRKFNLGILDKKVEEPKTITKVVTPTFEVRNEVEEAEETLWISNLIKEYIEETERQKGLREKTIVEYKNTLEMMVEIIGDFPIHELSQKHGRLLSSTLEKLPPRRKTDGKYRKKSIRQIIQMEVKNPMDTRTINKLIQRCSSWLNWVIRKGFYNDRNIFHGKSIPSKRRK
;
A
#
# COMPACT_ATOMS: atom_id res chain seq x y z
N VAL A 1 -47.77 -15.53 7.00
CA VAL A 1 -46.47 -14.97 7.42
C VAL A 1 -45.54 -14.92 6.21
N ARG A 2 -45.35 -13.74 5.62
CA ARG A 2 -44.32 -13.44 4.62
C ARG A 2 -43.77 -12.06 4.97
N PHE A 3 -42.58 -12.02 5.55
CA PHE A 3 -41.85 -10.78 5.82
C PHE A 3 -41.21 -10.31 4.51
N GLY A 4 -41.88 -9.41 3.80
CA GLY A 4 -41.29 -8.64 2.71
C GLY A 4 -40.52 -7.46 3.28
N VAL A 5 -39.19 -7.49 3.16
CA VAL A 5 -38.30 -6.37 3.47
C VAL A 5 -38.63 -5.24 2.49
N GLN A 6 -39.33 -4.21 2.98
CA GLN A 6 -39.63 -3.02 2.22
C GLN A 6 -38.37 -2.15 2.16
N LEU A 7 -37.63 -2.28 1.05
CA LEU A 7 -36.64 -1.30 0.61
C LEU A 7 -37.36 0.06 0.53
N ARG A 8 -37.16 0.92 1.54
CA ARG A 8 -37.55 2.33 1.47
C ARG A 8 -36.64 3.04 0.47
N GLY A 9 -36.95 2.89 -0.82
CA GLY A 9 -36.61 3.88 -1.82
C GLY A 9 -37.28 5.18 -1.40
N ALA A 10 -36.49 6.14 -0.92
CA ALA A 10 -36.97 7.48 -0.65
C ALA A 10 -37.49 8.07 -1.97
N THR A 11 -38.81 8.15 -2.09
CA THR A 11 -39.54 8.85 -3.13
C THR A 11 -39.00 10.28 -3.26
N MET A 12 -38.43 10.62 -4.42
CA MET A 12 -37.98 11.98 -4.76
C MET A 12 -39.18 12.94 -4.84
N GLY A 13 -39.64 13.42 -3.70
CA GLY A 13 -40.60 14.51 -3.61
C GLY A 13 -40.00 15.83 -4.05
N GLN A 14 -40.81 16.70 -4.65
CA GLN A 14 -40.49 18.05 -5.13
C GLN A 14 -39.68 18.87 -4.10
N TYR A 15 -38.37 18.96 -4.28
CA TYR A 15 -37.55 19.93 -3.56
C TYR A 15 -37.13 21.05 -4.52
N HIS A 16 -37.54 22.28 -4.19
CA HIS A 16 -37.10 23.51 -4.86
C HIS A 16 -35.61 23.79 -4.56
N TYR A 17 -34.71 23.04 -5.19
CA TYR A 17 -33.26 23.29 -5.11
C TYR A 17 -32.86 24.59 -5.81
N LEU A 18 -33.72 25.10 -6.69
CA LEU A 18 -33.52 26.28 -7.51
C LEU A 18 -34.27 27.48 -6.93
N SER A 19 -33.57 28.60 -6.72
CA SER A 19 -34.16 29.88 -6.34
C SER A 19 -33.80 30.95 -7.37
N LYS A 20 -34.78 31.74 -7.79
CA LYS A 20 -34.56 32.89 -8.68
C LYS A 20 -34.05 34.07 -7.86
N ARG A 21 -32.92 34.64 -8.25
CA ARG A 21 -32.37 35.87 -7.68
C ARG A 21 -32.52 36.99 -8.70
N TYR A 22 -33.10 38.10 -8.27
CA TYR A 22 -33.18 39.32 -9.07
C TYR A 22 -32.01 40.23 -8.71
N ASP A 23 -31.41 40.82 -9.73
CA ASP A 23 -30.42 41.89 -9.62
C ASP A 23 -30.82 42.98 -10.61
N ARG A 24 -31.49 44.01 -10.08
CA ARG A 24 -32.14 45.08 -10.87
C ARG A 24 -33.06 44.47 -11.94
N SER A 25 -32.80 44.75 -13.22
CA SER A 25 -33.57 44.29 -14.39
C SER A 25 -33.28 42.85 -14.81
N PHE A 26 -32.25 42.21 -14.25
CA PHE A 26 -31.83 40.87 -14.63
C PHE A 26 -32.17 39.87 -13.53
N TYR A 27 -32.39 38.62 -13.91
CA TYR A 27 -32.52 37.53 -12.95
C TYR A 27 -31.56 36.40 -13.28
N SER A 28 -31.19 35.63 -12.27
CA SER A 28 -30.42 34.40 -12.45
C SER A 28 -30.91 33.33 -11.49
N PHE A 29 -30.75 32.08 -11.88
CA PHE A 29 -31.02 30.97 -10.98
C PHE A 29 -29.84 30.69 -10.07
N GLN A 30 -30.14 30.38 -8.82
CA GLN A 30 -29.19 29.90 -7.83
C GLN A 30 -29.64 28.53 -7.33
N THR A 31 -28.67 27.66 -7.08
CA THR A 31 -28.91 26.36 -6.46
C THR A 31 -28.55 26.42 -4.97
N ARG A 32 -29.37 25.81 -4.11
CA ARG A 32 -29.13 25.73 -2.67
C ARG A 32 -28.68 24.32 -2.30
N PHE A 33 -27.59 24.22 -1.55
CA PHE A 33 -27.07 22.97 -1.00
C PHE A 33 -27.21 22.96 0.52
N CYS A 34 -27.58 21.82 1.07
CA CYS A 34 -27.62 21.57 2.51
C CYS A 34 -26.35 20.83 2.94
N VAL A 35 -25.62 21.38 3.91
CA VAL A 35 -24.47 20.71 4.50
C VAL A 35 -24.97 19.63 5.46
N PRO A 36 -24.54 18.36 5.34
CA PRO A 36 -24.92 17.29 6.25
C PRO A 36 -24.65 17.67 7.70
N ARG A 37 -25.54 17.31 8.64
CA ARG A 37 -25.42 17.69 10.07
C ARG A 37 -24.04 17.39 10.66
N SER A 38 -23.46 16.24 10.30
CA SER A 38 -22.12 15.82 10.73
C SER A 38 -20.96 16.70 10.23
N LEU A 39 -21.18 17.50 9.18
CA LEU A 39 -20.19 18.37 8.55
C LEU A 39 -20.42 19.87 8.83
N GLN A 40 -21.54 20.23 9.46
CA GLN A 40 -21.90 21.65 9.71
C GLN A 40 -20.87 22.37 10.59
N ASN A 41 -20.35 21.70 11.63
CA ASN A 41 -19.30 22.26 12.49
C ASN A 41 -17.99 22.50 11.74
N HIS A 42 -17.68 21.69 10.72
CA HIS A 42 -16.45 21.83 9.94
C HIS A 42 -16.54 22.98 8.94
N PHE A 43 -17.70 23.16 8.30
CA PHE A 43 -17.92 24.21 7.31
C PHE A 43 -18.45 25.52 7.89
N GLY A 44 -18.79 25.55 9.19
CA GLY A 44 -19.33 26.71 9.91
C GLY A 44 -20.71 27.16 9.42
N ARG A 45 -21.41 26.36 8.62
CA ARG A 45 -22.70 26.73 8.01
C ARG A 45 -23.58 25.53 7.72
N LYS A 46 -24.90 25.75 7.77
CA LYS A 46 -25.93 24.72 7.52
C LYS A 46 -26.28 24.57 6.05
N THR A 47 -26.21 25.66 5.29
CA THR A 47 -26.52 25.70 3.85
C THR A 47 -25.59 26.67 3.13
N PHE A 48 -25.45 26.50 1.82
CA PHE A 48 -24.81 27.47 0.95
C PHE A 48 -25.54 27.53 -0.39
N LYS A 49 -25.36 28.63 -1.13
CA LYS A 49 -25.98 28.84 -2.44
C LYS A 49 -24.90 29.11 -3.48
N ILE A 50 -25.10 28.61 -4.70
CA ILE A 50 -24.23 28.88 -5.85
C ILE A 50 -25.08 29.49 -6.96
N SER A 51 -24.62 30.60 -7.54
CA SER A 51 -25.23 31.17 -8.73
C SER A 51 -24.92 30.30 -9.95
N LEU A 52 -25.96 29.94 -10.71
CA LEU A 52 -25.84 29.18 -11.95
C LEU A 52 -25.60 30.09 -13.16
N LYS A 53 -25.61 31.41 -12.96
CA LYS A 53 -25.39 32.45 -14.00
C LYS A 53 -26.22 32.21 -15.28
N SER A 54 -27.43 31.68 -15.12
CA SER A 54 -28.35 31.39 -16.23
C SER A 54 -29.75 31.92 -15.93
N VAL A 55 -30.41 32.42 -16.98
CA VAL A 55 -31.82 32.83 -17.01
C VAL A 55 -32.73 31.70 -17.48
N SER A 56 -32.18 30.62 -18.05
CA SER A 56 -32.95 29.46 -18.53
C SER A 56 -33.28 28.53 -17.36
N TYR A 57 -34.57 28.33 -17.08
CA TYR A 57 -35.01 27.44 -16.00
C TYR A 57 -34.63 25.98 -16.28
N GLY A 58 -34.81 25.51 -17.52
CA GLY A 58 -34.52 24.13 -17.91
C GLY A 58 -33.05 23.77 -17.76
N ASP A 59 -32.15 24.63 -18.24
CA ASP A 59 -30.70 24.39 -18.14
C ASP A 59 -30.20 24.52 -16.71
N SER A 60 -30.72 25.50 -15.98
CA SER A 60 -30.42 25.70 -14.56
C SER A 60 -30.85 24.49 -13.73
N LYS A 61 -32.00 23.89 -14.04
CA LYS A 61 -32.48 22.66 -13.38
C LYS A 61 -31.53 21.49 -13.65
N LYS A 62 -31.14 21.24 -14.90
CA LYS A 62 -30.19 20.16 -15.26
C LYS A 62 -28.83 20.35 -14.58
N LEU A 63 -28.30 21.57 -14.59
CA LEU A 63 -27.02 21.90 -13.95
C LEU A 63 -27.10 21.74 -12.42
N SER A 64 -28.19 22.19 -11.80
CA SER A 64 -28.42 22.03 -10.36
C SER A 64 -28.42 20.56 -9.93
N TYR A 65 -29.06 19.67 -10.68
CA TYR A 65 -29.03 18.22 -10.41
C TYR A 65 -27.62 17.64 -10.49
N ARG A 66 -26.86 17.98 -11.55
CA ARG A 66 -25.47 17.52 -11.70
C ARG A 66 -24.59 17.97 -10.55
N LEU A 67 -24.71 19.24 -10.16
CA LEU A 67 -23.96 19.78 -9.03
C LEU A 67 -24.34 19.13 -7.70
N HIS A 68 -25.62 18.78 -7.50
CA HIS A 68 -26.04 18.03 -6.30
C HIS A 68 -25.38 16.66 -6.20
N GLY A 69 -25.32 15.92 -7.31
CA GLY A 69 -24.60 14.63 -7.35
C GLY A 69 -23.13 14.78 -6.97
N LEU A 70 -22.43 15.77 -7.55
CA LEU A 70 -21.02 16.03 -7.25
C LEU A 70 -20.79 16.46 -5.80
N VAL A 71 -21.59 17.41 -5.29
CA VAL A 71 -21.47 17.90 -3.91
C VAL A 71 -21.78 16.79 -2.90
N GLN A 72 -22.75 15.92 -3.21
CA GLN A 72 -23.07 14.78 -2.36
C GLN A 72 -21.92 13.76 -2.33
N ALA A 73 -21.31 13.44 -3.47
CA ALA A 73 -20.13 12.57 -3.52
C ALA A 73 -18.98 13.14 -2.68
N VAL A 74 -18.68 14.43 -2.81
CA VAL A 74 -17.66 15.12 -2.00
C VAL A 74 -17.97 15.06 -0.51
N PHE A 75 -19.24 15.21 -0.10
CA PHE A 75 -19.61 15.08 1.31
C PHE A 75 -19.44 13.66 1.84
N GLU A 76 -19.73 12.64 1.04
CA GLU A 76 -19.48 11.25 1.43
C GLU A 76 -17.98 10.95 1.52
N GLU A 77 -17.15 11.44 0.59
CA GLU A 77 -15.69 11.35 0.68
C GLU A 77 -15.15 12.00 1.97
N ILE A 78 -15.65 13.19 2.33
CA ILE A 78 -15.24 13.88 3.57
C ILE A 78 -15.70 13.14 4.82
N LYS A 79 -16.89 12.53 4.80
CA LYS A 79 -17.36 11.67 5.90
C LYS A 79 -16.49 10.42 6.03
N MET A 80 -16.11 9.81 4.92
CA MET A 80 -15.21 8.65 4.87
C MET A 80 -13.82 8.96 5.43
N GLY A 81 -13.33 10.20 5.29
CA GLY A 81 -12.11 10.69 5.94
C GLY A 81 -12.19 10.94 7.46
N LYS A 82 -13.33 10.69 8.11
CA LYS A 82 -13.56 10.91 9.55
C LYS A 82 -14.07 9.67 10.29
N LYS A 83 -13.74 8.46 9.83
CA LYS A 83 -14.18 7.23 10.53
C LYS A 83 -13.56 7.14 11.92
N LYS A 84 -14.36 6.89 12.95
CA LYS A 84 -13.86 6.53 14.28
C LYS A 84 -13.51 5.04 14.27
N LEU A 85 -12.36 4.67 14.83
CA LEU A 85 -11.99 3.27 15.01
C LEU A 85 -12.93 2.63 16.04
N THR A 86 -13.66 1.59 15.65
CA THR A 86 -14.48 0.74 16.53
C THR A 86 -13.83 -0.64 16.68
N LEU A 87 -14.33 -1.48 17.60
CA LEU A 87 -13.80 -2.84 17.77
C LEU A 87 -14.02 -3.72 16.53
N ASP A 88 -15.12 -3.54 15.79
CA ASP A 88 -15.37 -4.27 14.54
C ASP A 88 -14.41 -3.86 13.43
N GLU A 89 -14.05 -2.57 13.39
CA GLU A 89 -13.02 -2.06 12.48
C GLU A 89 -11.63 -2.58 12.87
N VAL A 90 -11.35 -2.71 14.17
CA VAL A 90 -10.12 -3.39 14.66
C VAL A 90 -10.08 -4.84 14.17
N LYS A 91 -11.19 -5.60 14.25
CA LYS A 91 -11.26 -6.97 13.73
C LYS A 91 -11.00 -7.00 12.22
N SER A 92 -11.62 -6.09 11.46
CA SER A 92 -11.44 -6.01 10.01
C SER A 92 -10.00 -5.72 9.61
N ILE A 93 -9.32 -4.83 10.34
CA ILE A 93 -7.88 -4.55 10.15
C ILE A 93 -7.03 -5.77 10.52
N LEU A 94 -7.37 -6.48 11.59
CA LEU A 94 -6.66 -7.69 12.00
C LEU A 94 -6.82 -8.81 10.97
N LYS A 95 -7.98 -8.98 10.33
CA LYS A 95 -8.16 -9.94 9.22
C LYS A 95 -7.16 -9.69 8.09
N ILE A 96 -7.04 -8.43 7.66
CA ILE A 96 -6.07 -8.03 6.64
C ILE A 96 -4.62 -8.35 7.07
N GLU A 97 -4.31 -8.16 8.35
CA GLU A 97 -2.96 -8.46 8.87
C GLU A 97 -2.69 -9.97 9.02
N VAL A 98 -3.74 -10.76 9.28
CA VAL A 98 -3.69 -12.23 9.26
C VAL A 98 -3.44 -12.73 7.83
N ASP A 99 -4.17 -12.22 6.83
CA ASP A 99 -3.98 -12.58 5.42
C ASP A 99 -2.55 -12.27 4.94
N LYS A 100 -1.98 -11.13 5.35
CA LYS A 100 -0.57 -10.83 5.09
C LYS A 100 0.38 -11.79 5.81
N SER A 101 0.04 -12.21 7.02
CA SER A 101 0.86 -13.15 7.79
C SER A 101 0.85 -14.55 7.18
N VAL A 102 -0.27 -14.95 6.59
CA VAL A 102 -0.43 -16.14 5.75
C VAL A 102 0.57 -16.10 4.60
N LEU A 103 0.55 -15.03 3.79
CA LEU A 103 1.50 -14.85 2.68
C LEU A 103 2.96 -14.89 3.14
N HIS A 104 3.26 -14.33 4.32
CA HIS A 104 4.60 -14.37 4.90
C HIS A 104 5.05 -15.78 5.35
N ILE A 105 4.13 -16.65 5.72
CA ILE A 105 4.43 -18.04 6.10
C ILE A 105 4.68 -18.85 4.82
N GLN A 106 3.77 -18.74 3.83
CA GLN A 106 3.91 -19.36 2.51
C GLN A 106 5.21 -18.97 1.83
N HIS A 107 5.56 -17.67 1.85
CA HIS A 107 6.78 -17.20 1.20
C HIS A 107 8.06 -17.80 1.79
N ILE A 108 8.05 -18.14 3.09
CA ILE A 108 9.22 -18.76 3.73
C ILE A 108 9.41 -20.19 3.26
N GLU A 109 8.34 -20.95 3.05
CA GLU A 109 8.42 -22.29 2.45
C GLU A 109 8.96 -22.19 1.02
N THR A 110 8.37 -21.32 0.18
CA THR A 110 8.81 -21.16 -1.22
C THR A 110 10.27 -20.71 -1.36
N GLY A 111 10.85 -20.11 -0.32
CA GLY A 111 12.25 -19.67 -0.29
C GLY A 111 13.17 -20.53 0.57
N THR A 112 12.67 -21.63 1.16
CA THR A 112 13.50 -22.59 1.90
C THR A 112 13.74 -23.79 1.01
N GLY A 113 14.98 -24.01 0.60
CA GLY A 113 15.32 -25.14 -0.25
C GLY A 113 15.06 -26.50 0.43
N THR A 114 15.00 -27.55 -0.39
CA THR A 114 14.51 -28.88 0.00
C THR A 114 15.51 -29.72 0.79
N THR A 115 16.77 -29.27 0.93
CA THR A 115 17.77 -30.03 1.69
C THR A 115 17.68 -29.78 3.19
N GLU A 116 17.97 -30.81 3.99
CA GLU A 116 17.95 -30.72 5.47
C GLU A 116 18.78 -29.56 6.02
N ASN A 117 19.93 -29.26 5.39
CA ASN A 117 20.79 -28.15 5.81
C ASN A 117 20.16 -26.77 5.52
N GLN A 118 19.47 -26.61 4.39
CA GLN A 118 18.76 -25.36 4.07
C GLN A 118 17.58 -25.14 5.02
N VAL A 119 16.79 -26.20 5.28
CA VAL A 119 15.72 -26.19 6.29
C VAL A 119 16.27 -25.81 7.66
N TYR A 120 17.39 -26.41 8.07
CA TYR A 120 18.04 -26.10 9.35
C TYR A 120 18.49 -24.64 9.45
N GLN A 121 19.10 -24.08 8.40
CA GLN A 121 19.51 -22.68 8.36
C GLN A 121 18.31 -21.72 8.43
N SER A 122 17.23 -22.03 7.70
CA SER A 122 15.97 -21.28 7.77
C SER A 122 15.39 -21.30 9.18
N LEU A 123 15.33 -22.48 9.83
CA LEU A 123 14.85 -22.61 11.21
C LEU A 123 15.72 -21.84 12.21
N GLN A 124 17.05 -21.88 12.07
CA GLN A 124 17.95 -21.08 12.91
C GLN A 124 17.70 -19.58 12.74
N HIS A 125 17.54 -19.11 11.50
CA HIS A 125 17.29 -17.71 11.22
C HIS A 125 15.94 -17.25 11.81
N ILE A 126 14.87 -18.03 11.61
CA ILE A 126 13.54 -17.75 12.18
C ILE A 126 13.61 -17.71 13.71
N THR A 127 14.31 -18.67 14.32
CA THR A 127 14.50 -18.75 15.78
C THR A 127 15.28 -17.55 16.31
N GLN A 128 16.31 -17.10 15.57
CA GLN A 128 17.09 -15.93 15.95
C GLN A 128 16.25 -14.65 15.90
N GLU A 129 15.43 -14.48 14.86
CA GLU A 129 14.52 -13.33 14.71
C GLU A 129 13.41 -13.33 15.79
N GLU A 130 12.83 -14.49 16.10
CA GLU A 130 11.89 -14.66 17.20
C GLU A 130 12.52 -14.27 18.54
N THR A 131 13.71 -14.82 18.85
CA THR A 131 14.44 -14.53 20.10
C THR A 131 14.77 -13.05 20.23
N ARG A 132 15.26 -12.42 19.15
CA ARG A 132 15.54 -10.97 19.13
C ARG A 132 14.27 -10.17 19.36
N PHE A 133 13.14 -10.58 18.79
CA PHE A 133 11.87 -9.90 18.98
C PHE A 133 11.35 -10.05 20.42
N GLN A 134 11.44 -11.24 21.01
CA GLN A 134 11.08 -11.50 22.42
C GLN A 134 11.93 -10.68 23.39
N ARG A 135 13.26 -10.69 23.24
CA ARG A 135 14.16 -9.85 24.06
C ARG A 135 13.82 -8.36 23.95
N ARG A 136 13.55 -7.85 22.75
CA ARG A 136 13.10 -6.45 22.58
C ARG A 136 11.75 -6.18 23.23
N LEU A 137 10.85 -7.16 23.31
CA LEU A 137 9.59 -7.00 24.03
C LEU A 137 9.79 -6.95 25.55
N GLU A 138 10.78 -7.64 26.08
CA GLU A 138 11.17 -7.64 27.49
C GLU A 138 11.94 -6.36 27.86
N ASP A 139 13.06 -6.10 27.17
CA ASP A 139 14.01 -5.03 27.49
C ASP A 139 13.53 -3.65 27.00
N GLU A 140 12.89 -3.61 25.83
CA GLU A 140 12.61 -2.37 25.09
C GLU A 140 11.14 -2.25 24.68
N ARG A 141 10.21 -2.75 25.52
CA ARG A 141 8.78 -2.84 25.22
C ARG A 141 8.18 -1.58 24.59
N LYS A 142 8.52 -0.40 25.12
CA LYS A 142 8.02 0.90 24.64
C LYS A 142 8.49 1.21 23.22
N LYS A 143 9.72 0.86 22.86
CA LYS A 143 10.25 1.04 21.49
C LYS A 143 9.53 0.12 20.50
N VAL A 144 9.27 -1.12 20.89
CA VAL A 144 8.49 -2.07 20.07
C VAL A 144 7.07 -1.55 19.87
N GLU A 145 6.40 -1.13 20.96
CA GLU A 145 5.08 -0.51 20.89
C GLU A 145 5.07 0.72 19.98
N ASP A 146 6.09 1.58 20.04
CA ASP A 146 6.18 2.77 19.19
C ASP A 146 6.42 2.43 17.71
N SER A 147 7.13 1.35 17.41
CA SER A 147 7.25 0.85 16.04
C SER A 147 5.89 0.40 15.50
N VAL A 148 5.19 -0.44 16.26
CA VAL A 148 3.85 -0.93 15.90
C VAL A 148 2.86 0.22 15.81
N ASN A 149 2.92 1.21 16.71
CA ASN A 149 2.11 2.42 16.66
C ASN A 149 2.25 3.15 15.33
N ARG A 150 3.48 3.27 14.81
CA ARG A 150 3.75 3.95 13.53
C ARG A 150 3.17 3.16 12.36
N GLU A 151 3.33 1.84 12.35
CA GLU A 151 2.74 0.95 11.34
C GLU A 151 1.21 1.07 11.34
N MET A 152 0.58 0.90 12.51
CA MET A 152 -0.88 0.97 12.65
C MET A 152 -1.43 2.37 12.31
N SER A 153 -0.72 3.44 12.68
CA SER A 153 -1.11 4.81 12.30
C SER A 153 -1.17 4.98 10.79
N LYS A 154 -0.20 4.44 10.04
CA LYS A 154 -0.20 4.52 8.57
C LYS A 154 -1.37 3.75 7.96
N ILE A 155 -1.66 2.55 8.46
CA ILE A 155 -2.80 1.74 7.99
C ILE A 155 -4.11 2.49 8.25
N LEU A 156 -4.29 3.00 9.47
CA LEU A 156 -5.49 3.73 9.86
C LEU A 156 -5.68 5.02 9.04
N GLN A 157 -4.62 5.80 8.81
CA GLN A 157 -4.66 6.98 7.95
C GLN A 157 -5.04 6.65 6.52
N SER A 158 -4.44 5.59 5.96
CA SER A 158 -4.72 5.15 4.58
C SER A 158 -6.17 4.71 4.40
N ASN A 159 -6.81 4.23 5.46
CA ASN A 159 -8.22 3.82 5.48
C ASN A 159 -9.18 4.93 5.97
N GLY A 160 -8.70 6.16 6.18
CA GLY A 160 -9.53 7.31 6.54
C GLY A 160 -9.97 7.37 8.01
N PHE A 161 -9.31 6.62 8.91
CA PHE A 161 -9.63 6.63 10.33
C PHE A 161 -8.97 7.80 11.07
N LYS A 162 -9.71 8.37 12.03
CA LYS A 162 -9.14 9.26 13.04
C LYS A 162 -8.32 8.45 14.03
N ILE A 163 -7.04 8.80 14.16
CA ILE A 163 -6.14 8.13 15.11
C ILE A 163 -6.26 8.76 16.49
N ASP A 164 -6.64 7.93 17.46
CA ASP A 164 -6.44 8.23 18.87
C ASP A 164 -5.64 7.09 19.52
N LYS A 165 -4.35 7.35 19.78
CA LYS A 165 -3.44 6.34 20.35
C LYS A 165 -3.77 5.97 21.80
N LYS A 166 -4.57 6.78 22.50
CA LYS A 166 -4.98 6.53 23.88
C LYS A 166 -6.28 5.72 23.96
N SER A 167 -7.02 5.63 22.85
CA SER A 167 -8.27 4.86 22.76
C SER A 167 -8.07 3.38 23.08
N LEU A 168 -9.12 2.76 23.61
CA LEU A 168 -9.12 1.33 23.91
C LEU A 168 -8.92 0.52 22.63
N GLU A 169 -9.57 0.92 21.54
CA GLU A 169 -9.55 0.26 20.24
C GLU A 169 -8.13 0.24 19.66
N PHE A 170 -7.41 1.37 19.71
CA PHE A 170 -6.03 1.43 19.23
C PHE A 170 -5.08 0.59 20.08
N LYS A 171 -5.25 0.60 21.41
CA LYS A 171 -4.45 -0.24 22.33
C LYS A 171 -4.70 -1.73 22.08
N THR A 172 -5.96 -2.11 21.85
CA THR A 172 -6.36 -3.48 21.48
C THR A 172 -5.71 -3.88 20.17
N LEU A 173 -5.84 -3.07 19.11
CA LEU A 173 -5.21 -3.34 17.82
C LEU A 173 -3.70 -3.55 17.96
N ARG A 174 -3.01 -2.65 18.67
CA ARG A 174 -1.57 -2.76 18.93
C ARG A 174 -1.20 -4.06 19.64
N LYS A 175 -1.92 -4.42 20.71
CA LYS A 175 -1.68 -5.65 21.47
C LYS A 175 -1.85 -6.87 20.54
N ARG A 176 -2.95 -6.93 19.79
CA ARG A 176 -3.25 -8.06 18.89
C ARG A 176 -2.24 -8.19 17.74
N VAL A 177 -1.76 -7.08 17.17
CA VAL A 177 -0.71 -7.12 16.13
C VAL A 177 0.61 -7.65 16.68
N ILE A 178 0.97 -7.32 17.91
CA ILE A 178 2.17 -7.90 18.56
C ILE A 178 1.98 -9.40 18.78
N GLU A 179 0.83 -9.82 19.29
CA GLU A 179 0.47 -11.24 19.46
C GLU A 179 0.49 -12.00 18.13
N LEU A 180 -0.02 -11.40 17.05
CA LEU A 180 0.01 -11.97 15.71
C LEU A 180 1.44 -12.12 15.17
N LYS A 181 2.32 -11.14 15.41
CA LYS A 181 3.74 -11.24 15.01
C LYS A 181 4.44 -12.39 15.73
N LEU A 182 4.16 -12.62 17.01
CA LEU A 182 4.67 -13.78 17.76
C LEU A 182 4.12 -15.08 17.21
N LEU A 183 2.80 -15.15 17.00
CA LEU A 183 2.14 -16.34 16.49
C LEU A 183 2.71 -16.77 15.13
N ARG A 184 2.95 -15.79 14.25
CA ARG A 184 3.57 -15.99 12.96
C ARG A 184 4.96 -16.65 13.05
N TYR A 185 5.78 -16.36 14.07
CA TYR A 185 7.09 -17.03 14.21
C TYR A 185 6.94 -18.52 14.55
N SER A 186 5.99 -18.89 15.41
CA SER A 186 5.71 -20.30 15.71
C SER A 186 5.32 -21.04 14.44
N HIS A 187 4.30 -20.54 13.77
CA HIS A 187 3.76 -21.18 12.55
C HIS A 187 4.79 -21.21 11.42
N LYS A 188 5.67 -20.20 11.30
CA LYS A 188 6.80 -20.26 10.36
C LYS A 188 7.74 -21.45 10.63
N LYS A 189 8.04 -21.74 11.90
CA LYS A 189 8.89 -22.89 12.27
C LYS A 189 8.17 -24.20 11.99
N ASP A 190 6.90 -24.30 12.39
CA ASP A 190 6.10 -25.51 12.21
C ASP A 190 5.95 -25.85 10.72
N PHE A 191 5.65 -24.84 9.90
CA PHE A 191 5.53 -24.95 8.45
C PHE A 191 6.85 -25.34 7.77
N VAL A 192 7.99 -24.70 8.11
CA VAL A 192 9.32 -25.07 7.57
C VAL A 192 9.77 -26.46 8.04
N SER A 193 9.37 -26.88 9.23
CA SER A 193 9.72 -28.20 9.77
C SER A 193 8.87 -29.34 9.20
N GLY A 194 7.88 -29.05 8.36
CA GLY A 194 6.94 -30.02 7.81
C GLY A 194 5.95 -30.60 8.83
N LYS A 195 5.85 -30.00 10.03
CA LYS A 195 4.91 -30.43 11.08
C LYS A 195 3.47 -30.01 10.81
N ASP A 196 3.31 -28.94 10.04
CA ASP A 196 2.01 -28.45 9.60
C ASP A 196 2.12 -28.13 8.10
N THR A 197 1.32 -28.82 7.29
CA THR A 197 1.32 -28.66 5.83
C THR A 197 0.18 -27.73 5.38
N GLU A 198 -0.77 -27.42 6.27
CA GLU A 198 -1.94 -26.60 5.94
C GLU A 198 -2.02 -25.36 6.80
N LEU A 199 -2.03 -24.19 6.14
CA LEU A 199 -2.10 -22.90 6.81
C LEU A 199 -3.45 -22.61 7.48
N ASN A 200 -4.41 -23.54 7.36
CA ASN A 200 -5.69 -23.52 8.05
C ASN A 200 -5.49 -23.47 9.57
N GLY A 201 -4.50 -24.20 10.13
CA GLY A 201 -4.20 -24.17 11.56
C GLY A 201 -3.82 -22.78 12.08
N PHE A 202 -3.06 -22.02 11.30
CA PHE A 202 -2.73 -20.62 11.62
C PHE A 202 -3.96 -19.71 11.62
N ILE A 203 -4.84 -19.86 10.62
CA ILE A 203 -6.04 -19.05 10.48
C ILE A 203 -7.03 -19.37 11.61
N GLU A 204 -7.21 -20.64 11.94
CA GLU A 204 -8.02 -21.10 13.08
C GLU A 204 -7.52 -20.56 14.42
N GLU A 205 -6.20 -20.61 14.65
CA GLU A 205 -5.63 -20.06 15.87
C GLU A 205 -5.80 -18.55 15.95
N CYS A 206 -5.63 -17.84 14.84
CA CYS A 206 -5.91 -16.40 14.75
C CYS A 206 -7.38 -16.10 15.04
N ASP A 207 -8.31 -16.85 14.44
CA ASP A 207 -9.74 -16.64 14.62
C ASP A 207 -10.17 -16.86 16.07
N ARG A 208 -9.69 -17.95 16.70
CA ARG A 208 -9.94 -18.26 18.12
C ARG A 208 -9.33 -17.21 19.05
N LYS A 209 -8.09 -16.77 18.80
CA LYS A 209 -7.34 -15.87 19.70
C LYS A 209 -7.81 -14.42 19.62
N PHE A 210 -8.30 -13.99 18.46
CA PHE A 210 -8.70 -12.62 18.19
C PHE A 210 -10.21 -12.43 18.00
N ASN A 211 -10.99 -13.53 17.94
CA ASN A 211 -12.44 -13.55 17.73
C ASN A 211 -12.84 -12.77 16.46
N LEU A 212 -12.28 -13.17 15.32
CA LEU A 212 -12.40 -12.44 14.06
C LEU A 212 -13.67 -12.83 13.28
N GLY A 213 -14.24 -14.01 13.53
CA GLY A 213 -15.33 -14.57 12.73
C GLY A 213 -14.86 -14.76 11.29
N ILE A 214 -13.71 -15.39 11.10
CA ILE A 214 -13.18 -15.77 9.78
C ILE A 214 -13.86 -17.06 9.30
N LEU A 215 -14.06 -18.00 10.23
CA LEU A 215 -14.58 -19.33 9.93
C LEU A 215 -16.12 -19.42 9.94
N ASP A 216 -16.82 -18.38 10.38
CA ASP A 216 -18.29 -18.34 10.48
C ASP A 216 -19.02 -18.30 9.12
N LYS A 217 -18.34 -18.56 8.00
CA LYS A 217 -18.99 -18.94 6.74
C LYS A 217 -18.94 -20.46 6.58
N LYS A 218 -19.96 -21.10 7.16
CA LYS A 218 -20.30 -22.54 7.18
C LYS A 218 -19.67 -23.34 8.32
N VAL A 219 -20.34 -23.30 9.48
CA VAL A 219 -20.52 -24.51 10.28
C VAL A 219 -21.97 -24.51 10.78
N GLU A 220 -22.89 -25.00 9.93
CA GLU A 220 -24.03 -25.72 10.49
C GLU A 220 -23.49 -27.08 10.95
N GLU A 221 -23.82 -27.44 12.18
CA GLU A 221 -23.46 -28.67 12.88
C GLU A 221 -23.77 -29.96 12.09
N PRO A 222 -23.07 -31.07 12.39
CA PRO A 222 -22.87 -32.18 11.48
C PRO A 222 -24.13 -33.02 11.32
N LYS A 223 -24.49 -33.32 10.08
CA LYS A 223 -25.32 -34.48 9.75
C LYS A 223 -24.54 -35.44 8.87
N THR A 224 -24.59 -36.69 9.31
CA THR A 224 -23.95 -37.90 8.84
C THR A 224 -24.32 -38.28 7.39
N ILE A 225 -23.48 -39.18 6.82
CA ILE A 225 -23.63 -40.01 5.60
C ILE A 225 -23.52 -39.22 4.27
N THR A 226 -22.80 -39.61 3.20
CA THR A 226 -22.29 -40.89 2.70
C THR A 226 -21.13 -40.65 1.70
N LYS A 227 -20.22 -41.63 1.59
CA LYS A 227 -19.17 -41.81 0.56
C LYS A 227 -19.62 -41.41 -0.84
N VAL A 228 -18.86 -40.57 -1.56
CA VAL A 228 -18.61 -40.74 -3.02
C VAL A 228 -17.24 -40.14 -3.39
N VAL A 229 -16.30 -41.07 -3.64
CA VAL A 229 -15.26 -41.15 -4.67
C VAL A 229 -14.92 -39.86 -5.45
N THR A 230 -13.64 -39.51 -5.35
CA THR A 230 -12.85 -38.61 -6.22
C THR A 230 -12.99 -38.94 -7.70
N PRO A 231 -12.79 -37.95 -8.59
CA PRO A 231 -11.93 -38.19 -9.73
C PRO A 231 -10.68 -37.30 -9.63
N THR A 232 -9.57 -38.00 -9.52
CA THR A 232 -8.22 -37.62 -9.88
C THR A 232 -8.22 -36.84 -11.21
N PHE A 233 -7.64 -35.63 -11.20
CA PHE A 233 -7.05 -35.07 -12.41
C PHE A 233 -5.54 -35.17 -12.28
N GLU A 234 -4.98 -35.86 -13.27
CA GLU A 234 -3.59 -36.26 -13.36
C GLU A 234 -2.66 -35.06 -13.55
N VAL A 235 -1.54 -35.10 -12.84
CA VAL A 235 -0.38 -34.24 -13.04
C VAL A 235 0.28 -34.63 -14.37
N ARG A 236 0.40 -33.66 -15.29
CA ARG A 236 1.53 -33.54 -16.22
C ARG A 236 1.56 -32.20 -16.92
N ASN A 237 2.45 -31.31 -16.47
CA ASN A 237 3.73 -31.11 -17.14
C ASN A 237 4.64 -30.24 -16.27
N GLU A 238 5.88 -30.71 -16.15
CA GLU A 238 7.01 -30.06 -15.49
C GLU A 238 7.20 -28.63 -16.01
N VAL A 239 7.23 -27.68 -15.06
CA VAL A 239 8.10 -26.52 -15.18
C VAL A 239 8.88 -26.50 -13.86
N GLU A 240 10.19 -26.70 -13.95
CA GLU A 240 11.11 -26.45 -12.84
C GLU A 240 10.94 -24.99 -12.39
N GLU A 241 10.16 -24.73 -11.34
CA GLU A 241 10.10 -23.41 -10.72
C GLU A 241 11.18 -23.32 -9.64
N ALA A 242 12.35 -22.87 -10.08
CA ALA A 242 13.38 -22.32 -9.22
C ALA A 242 12.78 -21.28 -8.27
N GLU A 243 13.12 -21.33 -6.99
CA GLU A 243 12.77 -20.36 -5.95
C GLU A 243 12.72 -18.93 -6.54
N GLU A 244 11.51 -18.37 -6.76
CA GLU A 244 11.37 -17.07 -7.44
C GLU A 244 11.80 -15.93 -6.49
N THR A 245 13.11 -15.82 -6.36
CA THR A 245 13.80 -14.63 -5.92
C THR A 245 13.36 -13.48 -6.82
N LEU A 246 12.55 -12.56 -6.29
CA LEU A 246 12.13 -11.39 -7.06
C LEU A 246 13.32 -10.44 -7.23
N TRP A 247 14.04 -10.60 -8.33
CA TRP A 247 15.15 -9.75 -8.74
C TRP A 247 14.67 -8.32 -9.00
N ILE A 248 15.50 -7.35 -8.64
CA ILE A 248 15.22 -5.92 -8.89
C ILE A 248 14.94 -5.67 -10.37
N SER A 249 15.68 -6.30 -11.28
CA SER A 249 15.46 -6.16 -12.73
C SER A 249 14.08 -6.66 -13.19
N ASN A 250 13.56 -7.74 -12.62
CA ASN A 250 12.23 -8.26 -12.94
C ASN A 250 11.13 -7.30 -12.46
N LEU A 251 11.26 -6.79 -11.23
CA LEU A 251 10.34 -5.79 -10.69
C LEU A 251 10.38 -4.45 -11.43
N ILE A 252 11.52 -4.10 -12.04
CA ILE A 252 11.61 -2.93 -12.92
C ILE A 252 10.84 -3.18 -14.21
N LYS A 253 10.96 -4.36 -14.83
CA LYS A 253 10.20 -4.71 -16.05
C LYS A 253 8.69 -4.61 -15.79
N GLU A 254 8.21 -5.25 -14.72
CA GLU A 254 6.78 -5.22 -14.36
C GLU A 254 6.28 -3.78 -14.11
N TYR A 255 7.07 -2.96 -13.41
CA TYR A 255 6.74 -1.55 -13.19
C TYR A 255 6.63 -0.76 -14.51
N ILE A 256 7.55 -0.97 -15.45
CA ILE A 256 7.53 -0.27 -16.75
C ILE A 256 6.33 -0.72 -17.58
N GLU A 257 6.05 -2.01 -17.66
CA GLU A 257 4.88 -2.55 -18.37
C GLU A 257 3.55 -2.02 -17.78
N GLU A 258 3.43 -1.98 -16.45
CA GLU A 258 2.25 -1.42 -15.80
C GLU A 258 2.12 0.08 -16.06
N THR A 259 3.24 0.81 -16.05
CA THR A 259 3.27 2.25 -16.32
C THR A 259 2.90 2.55 -17.78
N GLU A 260 3.30 1.70 -18.73
CA GLU A 260 2.91 1.77 -20.15
C GLU A 260 1.41 1.57 -20.39
N ARG A 261 0.78 0.69 -19.61
CA ARG A 261 -0.67 0.42 -19.68
C ARG A 261 -1.53 1.60 -19.17
N GLN A 262 -0.96 2.53 -18.39
CA GLN A 262 -1.70 3.67 -17.85
C GLN A 262 -1.91 4.76 -18.92
N LYS A 263 -3.18 5.04 -19.27
CA LYS A 263 -3.53 6.09 -20.24
C LYS A 263 -3.11 7.47 -19.71
N GLY A 264 -2.26 8.19 -20.48
CA GLY A 264 -1.94 9.60 -20.24
C GLY A 264 -0.47 9.92 -19.95
N LEU A 265 0.42 8.92 -19.83
CA LEU A 265 1.87 9.18 -19.75
C LEU A 265 2.50 9.33 -21.13
N ARG A 266 3.44 10.27 -21.26
CA ARG A 266 4.21 10.46 -22.49
C ARG A 266 5.23 9.33 -22.64
N GLU A 267 5.34 8.74 -23.83
CA GLU A 267 6.32 7.67 -24.14
C GLU A 267 7.76 8.04 -23.75
N LYS A 268 8.15 9.29 -24.03
CA LYS A 268 9.45 9.83 -23.61
C LYS A 268 9.68 9.76 -22.09
N THR A 269 8.63 9.93 -21.29
CA THR A 269 8.72 9.83 -19.83
C THR A 269 8.98 8.40 -19.39
N ILE A 270 8.37 7.41 -20.04
CA ILE A 270 8.56 5.98 -19.77
C ILE A 270 9.99 5.56 -20.10
N VAL A 271 10.50 5.98 -21.27
CA VAL A 271 11.91 5.77 -21.66
C VAL A 271 12.87 6.40 -20.64
N GLU A 272 12.52 7.58 -20.10
CA GLU A 272 13.30 8.23 -19.05
C GLU A 272 13.25 7.45 -17.71
N TYR A 273 12.13 6.81 -17.35
CA TYR A 273 12.04 5.91 -16.19
C TYR A 273 12.92 4.67 -16.39
N LYS A 274 12.76 3.98 -17.51
CA LYS A 274 13.55 2.79 -17.86
C LYS A 274 15.05 3.04 -17.76
N ASN A 275 15.54 4.08 -18.44
CA ASN A 275 16.96 4.47 -18.39
C ASN A 275 17.45 4.82 -16.96
N THR A 276 16.58 5.41 -16.14
CA THR A 276 16.95 5.76 -14.75
C THR A 276 17.08 4.50 -13.89
N LEU A 277 16.16 3.55 -14.03
CA LEU A 277 16.13 2.32 -13.24
C LEU A 277 17.23 1.35 -13.67
N GLU A 278 17.53 1.24 -14.97
CA GLU A 278 18.70 0.49 -15.46
C GLU A 278 20.02 1.04 -14.89
N MET A 279 20.16 2.36 -14.84
CA MET A 279 21.34 2.99 -14.24
C MET A 279 21.41 2.78 -12.73
N MET A 280 20.27 2.72 -12.04
CA MET A 280 20.25 2.35 -10.63
C MET A 280 20.81 0.93 -10.44
N VAL A 281 20.36 -0.04 -11.24
CA VAL A 281 20.85 -1.42 -11.22
C VAL A 281 22.34 -1.49 -11.55
N GLU A 282 22.83 -0.71 -12.53
CA GLU A 282 24.26 -0.62 -12.85
C GLU A 282 25.11 -0.12 -11.65
N ILE A 283 24.52 0.72 -10.78
CA ILE A 283 25.21 1.29 -9.60
C ILE A 283 25.18 0.34 -8.41
N ILE A 284 24.00 -0.13 -8.04
CA ILE A 284 23.81 -0.90 -6.79
C ILE A 284 23.95 -2.40 -6.99
N GLY A 285 23.83 -2.89 -8.22
CA GLY A 285 23.74 -4.31 -8.56
C GLY A 285 22.31 -4.76 -8.83
N ASP A 286 22.16 -5.89 -9.52
CA ASP A 286 20.92 -6.64 -9.57
C ASP A 286 21.00 -7.76 -8.54
N PHE A 287 19.99 -7.87 -7.69
CA PHE A 287 19.91 -8.83 -6.60
C PHE A 287 18.45 -8.92 -6.13
N PRO A 288 18.09 -9.92 -5.30
CA PRO A 288 16.74 -10.07 -4.79
C PRO A 288 16.26 -8.87 -3.96
N ILE A 289 15.00 -8.46 -4.13
CA ILE A 289 14.46 -7.24 -3.51
C ILE A 289 14.57 -7.20 -1.98
N HIS A 290 14.60 -8.35 -1.31
CA HIS A 290 14.72 -8.45 0.14
C HIS A 290 16.11 -8.02 0.67
N GLU A 291 17.16 -8.05 -0.16
CA GLU A 291 18.50 -7.57 0.22
C GLU A 291 18.63 -6.04 0.08
N LEU A 292 17.61 -5.36 -0.48
CA LEU A 292 17.65 -3.93 -0.69
C LEU A 292 17.65 -3.19 0.64
N SER A 293 18.62 -2.30 0.84
CA SER A 293 18.91 -1.69 2.14
C SER A 293 19.33 -0.23 2.02
N GLN A 294 19.38 0.48 3.15
CA GLN A 294 19.83 1.87 3.21
C GLN A 294 21.26 2.08 2.71
N LYS A 295 22.10 1.03 2.64
CA LYS A 295 23.46 1.12 2.07
C LYS A 295 23.39 1.36 0.56
N HIS A 296 22.49 0.64 -0.14
CA HIS A 296 22.26 0.80 -1.58
C HIS A 296 21.76 2.20 -1.93
N GLY A 297 20.86 2.77 -1.13
CA GLY A 297 20.36 4.13 -1.34
C GLY A 297 21.44 5.21 -1.16
N ARG A 298 22.36 5.00 -0.20
CA ARG A 298 23.54 5.87 -0.02
C ARG A 298 24.52 5.74 -1.18
N LEU A 299 24.78 4.52 -1.64
CA LEU A 299 25.65 4.22 -2.77
C LEU A 299 25.14 4.88 -4.06
N LEU A 300 23.83 4.80 -4.32
CA LEU A 300 23.23 5.49 -5.47
C LEU A 300 23.46 7.00 -5.42
N SER A 301 23.11 7.64 -4.29
CA SER A 301 23.25 9.09 -4.13
C SER A 301 24.69 9.56 -4.32
N SER A 302 25.64 8.94 -3.61
CA SER A 302 27.05 9.33 -3.66
C SER A 302 27.69 9.07 -5.01
N THR A 303 27.20 8.06 -5.76
CA THR A 303 27.66 7.77 -7.11
C THR A 303 27.12 8.79 -8.11
N LEU A 304 25.84 9.15 -8.03
CA LEU A 304 25.23 10.15 -8.93
C LEU A 304 25.91 11.52 -8.82
N GLU A 305 26.36 11.91 -7.61
CA GLU A 305 27.13 13.14 -7.37
C GLU A 305 28.48 13.19 -8.08
N LYS A 306 29.05 12.02 -8.40
CA LYS A 306 30.36 11.90 -9.06
C LYS A 306 30.26 11.67 -10.56
N LEU A 307 29.07 11.38 -11.08
CA LEU A 307 28.89 11.04 -12.49
C LEU A 307 28.79 12.30 -13.38
N PRO A 308 29.38 12.28 -14.59
CA PRO A 308 29.26 13.37 -15.53
C PRO A 308 27.85 13.40 -16.15
N PRO A 309 27.35 14.57 -16.56
CA PRO A 309 26.15 14.65 -17.39
C PRO A 309 26.41 13.96 -18.73
N ARG A 310 25.35 13.45 -19.38
CA ARG A 310 25.40 12.92 -20.76
C ARG A 310 26.43 11.78 -20.97
N ARG A 311 26.76 10.99 -19.94
CA ARG A 311 27.76 9.91 -20.02
C ARG A 311 27.57 8.93 -21.19
N LYS A 312 26.32 8.61 -21.56
CA LYS A 312 26.00 7.65 -22.64
C LYS A 312 26.26 8.23 -24.05
N THR A 313 26.39 9.55 -24.19
CA THR A 313 26.58 10.22 -25.49
C THR A 313 27.93 10.90 -25.63
N ASP A 314 28.58 11.25 -24.51
CA ASP A 314 29.92 11.84 -24.51
C ASP A 314 30.98 10.80 -24.92
N GLY A 315 31.77 11.10 -25.95
CA GLY A 315 32.82 10.22 -26.46
C GLY A 315 33.85 9.80 -25.39
N LYS A 316 34.07 10.62 -24.36
CA LYS A 316 35.01 10.32 -23.25
C LYS A 316 34.51 9.20 -22.35
N TYR A 317 33.19 9.07 -22.18
CA TYR A 317 32.55 8.20 -21.19
C TYR A 317 31.72 7.08 -21.80
N ARG A 318 31.26 7.20 -23.04
CA ARG A 318 30.27 6.31 -23.68
C ARG A 318 30.64 4.82 -23.66
N LYS A 319 31.93 4.50 -23.70
CA LYS A 319 32.45 3.11 -23.68
C LYS A 319 32.95 2.65 -22.30
N LYS A 320 32.67 3.40 -21.24
CA LYS A 320 33.19 3.14 -19.89
C LYS A 320 32.07 2.80 -18.92
N SER A 321 32.33 1.87 -18.01
CA SER A 321 31.42 1.55 -16.90
C SER A 321 31.38 2.68 -15.87
N ILE A 322 30.33 2.73 -15.05
CA ILE A 322 30.25 3.67 -13.91
C ILE A 322 31.48 3.61 -13.01
N ARG A 323 31.98 2.41 -12.71
CA ARG A 323 33.17 2.22 -11.86
C ARG A 323 34.41 2.87 -12.48
N GLN A 324 34.63 2.68 -13.79
CA GLN A 324 35.73 3.32 -14.51
C GLN A 324 35.59 4.84 -14.58
N ILE A 325 34.36 5.35 -14.73
CA ILE A 325 34.12 6.80 -14.79
C ILE A 325 34.42 7.47 -13.45
N ILE A 326 34.04 6.86 -12.32
CA ILE A 326 34.31 7.40 -10.98
C ILE A 326 35.82 7.51 -10.71
N GLN A 327 36.62 6.62 -11.29
CA GLN A 327 38.09 6.63 -11.17
C GLN A 327 38.78 7.72 -12.01
N MET A 328 38.09 8.34 -12.99
CA MET A 328 38.69 9.29 -13.94
C MET A 328 38.63 10.76 -13.50
N GLU A 329 38.34 11.05 -12.22
CA GLU A 329 38.15 12.41 -11.66
C GLU A 329 37.31 13.34 -12.57
N VAL A 330 35.99 13.25 -12.43
CA VAL A 330 35.04 14.02 -13.25
C VAL A 330 35.04 15.50 -12.85
N LYS A 331 35.61 16.36 -13.71
CA LYS A 331 35.66 17.81 -13.48
C LYS A 331 34.29 18.49 -13.39
N ASN A 332 33.32 18.02 -14.17
CA ASN A 332 31.97 18.62 -14.27
C ASN A 332 30.89 17.56 -13.96
N PRO A 333 30.59 17.30 -12.68
CA PRO A 333 29.56 16.35 -12.30
C PRO A 333 28.14 16.86 -12.64
N MET A 334 27.18 15.95 -12.60
CA MET A 334 25.78 16.22 -12.87
C MET A 334 25.19 17.27 -11.91
N ASP A 335 24.37 18.18 -12.44
CA ASP A 335 23.69 19.17 -11.60
C ASP A 335 22.69 18.53 -10.61
N THR A 336 22.61 19.12 -9.41
CA THR A 336 21.76 18.68 -8.30
C THR A 336 20.29 18.49 -8.69
N ARG A 337 19.73 19.33 -9.57
CA ARG A 337 18.35 19.16 -10.06
C ARG A 337 18.18 17.87 -10.83
N THR A 338 19.17 17.51 -11.64
CA THR A 338 19.14 16.28 -12.44
C THR A 338 19.29 15.06 -11.52
N ILE A 339 20.21 15.12 -10.56
CA ILE A 339 20.38 14.07 -9.54
C ILE A 339 19.07 13.82 -8.79
N ASN A 340 18.43 14.89 -8.30
CA ASN A 340 17.15 14.79 -7.59
C ASN A 340 16.04 14.18 -8.45
N LYS A 341 15.98 14.53 -9.75
CA LYS A 341 15.04 13.93 -10.70
C LYS A 341 15.26 12.41 -10.82
N LEU A 342 16.51 11.95 -10.86
CA LEU A 342 16.82 10.52 -10.93
C LEU A 342 16.44 9.80 -9.61
N ILE A 343 16.81 10.37 -8.46
CA ILE A 343 16.47 9.81 -7.15
C ILE A 343 14.94 9.71 -6.96
N GLN A 344 14.19 10.73 -7.39
CA GLN A 344 12.73 10.73 -7.29
C GLN A 344 12.08 9.63 -8.14
N ARG A 345 12.67 9.26 -9.28
CA ARG A 345 12.19 8.15 -10.12
C ARG A 345 12.46 6.80 -9.48
N CYS A 346 13.67 6.58 -8.95
CA CYS A 346 13.96 5.39 -8.17
C CYS A 346 13.02 5.29 -6.95
N SER A 347 12.75 6.42 -6.29
CA SER A 347 11.78 6.49 -5.20
C SER A 347 10.36 6.14 -5.65
N SER A 348 9.93 6.62 -6.83
CA SER A 348 8.61 6.31 -7.38
C SER A 348 8.44 4.82 -7.67
N TRP A 349 9.45 4.20 -8.29
CA TRP A 349 9.49 2.74 -8.50
C TRP A 349 9.45 1.99 -7.17
N LEU A 350 10.30 2.33 -6.20
CA LEU A 350 10.31 1.61 -4.93
C LEU A 350 9.01 1.80 -4.13
N ASN A 351 8.34 2.95 -4.25
CA ASN A 351 6.99 3.13 -3.69
C ASN A 351 5.95 2.23 -4.37
N TRP A 352 6.09 1.98 -5.66
CA TRP A 352 5.25 1.00 -6.36
C TRP A 352 5.53 -0.42 -5.85
N VAL A 353 6.80 -0.82 -5.71
CA VAL A 353 7.21 -2.11 -5.14
C VAL A 353 6.65 -2.31 -3.72
N ILE A 354 6.72 -1.28 -2.87
CA ILE A 354 6.14 -1.28 -1.52
C ILE A 354 4.62 -1.42 -1.56
N ARG A 355 3.93 -0.69 -2.46
CA ARG A 355 2.47 -0.79 -2.61
C ARG A 355 2.01 -2.18 -3.06
N LYS A 356 2.82 -2.87 -3.85
CA LYS A 356 2.60 -4.24 -4.30
C LYS A 356 2.92 -5.29 -3.25
N GLY A 357 3.59 -4.90 -2.15
CA GLY A 357 3.92 -5.80 -1.04
C GLY A 357 5.24 -6.57 -1.21
N PHE A 358 6.01 -6.31 -2.29
CA PHE A 358 7.29 -6.96 -2.54
C PHE A 358 8.43 -6.44 -1.66
N TYR A 359 8.25 -5.28 -1.01
CA TYR A 359 9.24 -4.68 -0.12
C TYR A 359 8.58 -4.11 1.14
N ASN A 360 8.99 -4.61 2.30
CA ASN A 360 8.36 -4.31 3.59
C ASN A 360 8.99 -3.13 4.35
N ASP A 361 10.17 -2.71 3.90
CA ASP A 361 10.91 -1.62 4.50
C ASP A 361 10.50 -0.25 3.93
N ARG A 362 10.97 0.81 4.60
CA ARG A 362 10.74 2.17 4.11
C ARG A 362 11.52 2.41 2.82
N ASN A 363 10.94 3.22 1.94
CA ASN A 363 11.60 3.66 0.72
C ASN A 363 13.01 4.23 1.00
N ILE A 364 14.03 3.52 0.53
CA ILE A 364 15.44 3.83 0.82
C ILE A 364 15.95 5.09 0.10
N PHE A 365 15.23 5.56 -0.92
CA PHE A 365 15.54 6.77 -1.69
C PHE A 365 14.88 8.02 -1.10
N HIS A 366 13.93 7.85 -0.18
CA HIS A 366 13.32 8.97 0.52
C HIS A 366 14.36 9.72 1.35
N GLY A 367 14.43 11.05 1.19
CA GLY A 367 15.39 11.89 1.89
C GLY A 367 16.83 11.78 1.38
N LYS A 368 17.07 11.17 0.21
CA LYS A 368 18.39 11.15 -0.45
C LYS A 368 18.58 12.31 -1.45
N SER A 369 17.57 13.16 -1.62
CA SER A 369 17.67 14.33 -2.48
C SER A 369 18.63 15.38 -1.90
N ILE A 370 19.44 15.97 -2.76
CA ILE A 370 20.44 16.98 -2.42
C ILE A 370 19.73 18.34 -2.31
N PRO A 371 19.94 19.11 -1.22
CA PRO A 371 19.43 20.47 -1.12
C PRO A 371 19.92 21.33 -2.29
N SER A 372 19.01 21.97 -3.01
CA SER A 372 19.38 22.90 -4.08
C SER A 372 20.13 24.09 -3.45
N LYS A 373 21.36 24.36 -3.91
CA LYS A 373 22.02 25.65 -3.64
C LYS A 373 21.17 26.74 -4.28
N ARG A 374 20.35 27.44 -3.49
CA ARG A 374 19.73 28.69 -3.94
C ARG A 374 20.89 29.60 -4.35
N ARG A 375 20.92 30.01 -5.63
CA ARG A 375 21.71 31.17 -6.04
C ARG A 375 21.23 32.32 -5.15
N LYS A 376 22.14 32.83 -4.30
CA LYS A 376 22.00 34.16 -3.71
C LYS A 376 22.12 35.17 -4.83
#